data_AF-A0A662JXB6-F1
#
_entry.id   AF-A0A662JXB6-F1
#
_cell.length_a   1.000
_cell.length_b   1.000
_cell.length_c   1.000
_cell.angle_alpha   90.00
_cell.angle_beta   90.00
_cell.angle_gamma   90.00
#
_symmetry.space_group_name_H-M   'P 1'
#
loop_
_entity.id
_entity.type
_entity.pdbx_description
1 polymer ?
#
loop_
_entity_poly.entity_id
_entity_poly.type
_entity_poly.pdbx_seq_one_letter_code
_entity_poly.pdbx_strand_id
1 'polypeptide(L)'
;MRTIMIVDDEPEILEKVRSCLEDNEFDVVTALDSRQALEVLQSDEEEKNIDLILVDTHMPGTEKKSAFFPVKPNSKAKDSEISNFLEKPFTKKQLLDFVKNNL
;
A
#
# COMPACT_ATOMS: atom_id res chain seq x y z
N MET A 1 1.70 15.78 -7.17
CA MET A 1 2.18 14.41 -6.98
C MET A 1 1.27 13.72 -5.98
N ARG A 2 1.03 12.42 -6.13
CA ARG A 2 0.29 11.62 -5.15
C ARG A 2 1.27 10.72 -4.40
N THR A 3 1.12 10.63 -3.08
CA THR A 3 2.03 9.84 -2.23
C THR A 3 1.36 8.53 -1.83
N ILE A 4 2.05 7.42 -2.06
CA ILE A 4 1.57 6.07 -1.76
C ILE A 4 2.48 5.45 -0.73
N MET A 5 1.91 4.97 0.37
CA MET A 5 2.64 4.15 1.35
C MET A 5 2.44 2.68 1.03
N ILE A 6 3.50 1.88 1.13
CA ILE A 6 3.42 0.41 1.01
C ILE A 6 3.96 -0.19 2.30
N VAL A 7 3.21 -1.12 2.87
CA VAL A 7 3.55 -1.85 4.10
C VAL A 7 3.63 -3.33 3.77
N ASP A 8 4.83 -3.90 3.79
CA ASP A 8 5.10 -5.29 3.43
C ASP A 8 6.37 -5.77 4.15
N ASP A 9 6.35 -6.97 4.73
CA ASP A 9 7.51 -7.52 5.45
C ASP A 9 8.59 -8.05 4.49
N GLU A 10 8.31 -8.11 3.19
CA GLU A 10 9.24 -8.52 2.15
C GLU A 10 9.93 -7.29 1.51
N PRO A 11 11.18 -6.95 1.88
CA PRO A 11 11.88 -5.76 1.34
C PRO A 11 12.09 -5.83 -0.17
N GLU A 12 12.21 -7.03 -0.75
CA GLU A 12 12.31 -7.20 -2.19
C GLU A 12 11.03 -6.77 -2.92
N ILE A 13 9.86 -6.93 -2.29
CA ILE A 13 8.58 -6.50 -2.86
C ILE A 13 8.47 -4.98 -2.74
N LEU A 14 8.81 -4.41 -1.58
CA LEU A 14 8.84 -2.96 -1.37
C LEU A 14 9.65 -2.25 -2.46
N GLU A 15 10.87 -2.70 -2.74
CA GLU A 15 11.72 -2.10 -3.78
C GLU A 15 11.14 -2.25 -5.20
N LYS A 16 10.56 -3.41 -5.52
CA LYS A 16 9.92 -3.64 -6.84
C LYS A 16 8.70 -2.75 -7.04
N VAL A 17 7.84 -2.64 -6.03
CA VAL A 17 6.61 -1.83 -6.07
C VAL A 17 6.99 -0.36 -6.10
N ARG A 18 7.96 0.06 -5.29
CA ARG A 18 8.51 1.40 -5.27
C ARG A 18 9.01 1.85 -6.63
N SER A 19 9.97 1.12 -7.21
CA SER A 19 10.51 1.46 -8.53
C SER A 19 9.41 1.53 -9.58
N CYS A 20 8.43 0.61 -9.55
CA CYS A 20 7.32 0.63 -10.49
C CYS A 20 6.43 1.88 -10.37
N LEU A 21 6.17 2.36 -9.16
CA LEU A 21 5.29 3.51 -8.92
C LEU A 21 6.03 4.83 -9.12
N GLU A 22 7.29 4.94 -8.69
CA GLU A 22 8.15 6.11 -8.94
C GLU A 22 8.35 6.35 -10.45
N ASP A 23 8.52 5.28 -11.25
CA ASP A 23 8.57 5.34 -12.72
C ASP A 23 7.28 5.91 -13.35
N ASN A 24 6.18 5.98 -12.59
CA ASN A 24 4.85 6.43 -13.03
C ASN A 24 4.39 7.72 -12.30
N GLU A 25 5.33 8.56 -11.88
CA GLU A 25 5.07 9.90 -11.30
C GLU A 25 4.34 9.87 -9.94
N PHE A 26 4.50 8.78 -9.18
CA PHE A 26 4.03 8.69 -7.78
C PHE A 26 5.21 8.84 -6.81
N ASP A 27 4.96 9.51 -5.68
CA ASP A 27 5.89 9.47 -4.55
C ASP A 27 5.59 8.22 -3.74
N VAL A 28 6.63 7.49 -3.33
CA VAL A 28 6.47 6.23 -2.62
C VAL A 28 7.16 6.27 -1.27
N VAL A 29 6.42 5.86 -0.25
CA VAL A 29 6.88 5.65 1.11
C VAL A 29 6.79 4.16 1.40
N THR A 30 7.82 3.58 2.00
CA THR A 30 7.85 2.15 2.31
C THR A 30 7.93 1.94 3.81
N ALA A 31 7.28 0.88 4.30
CA ALA A 31 7.35 0.43 5.67
C ALA A 31 7.39 -1.10 5.71
N LEU A 32 8.21 -1.65 6.60
CA LEU A 32 8.36 -3.09 6.79
C LEU A 32 7.29 -3.70 7.69
N ASP A 33 6.64 -2.86 8.52
CA ASP A 33 5.61 -3.29 9.45
C ASP A 33 4.65 -2.14 9.78
N SER A 34 3.58 -2.49 10.49
CA SER A 34 2.55 -1.54 10.92
C SER A 34 3.08 -0.48 11.89
N ARG A 35 4.13 -0.77 12.66
CA ARG A 35 4.72 0.20 13.58
C ARG A 35 5.50 1.27 12.82
N GLN A 36 6.36 0.88 11.89
CA GLN A 36 7.10 1.80 11.03
C GLN A 36 6.12 2.63 10.18
N ALA A 37 5.06 2.02 9.66
CA ALA A 37 4.02 2.73 8.94
C ALA A 37 3.35 3.82 9.82
N LEU A 38 3.04 3.49 11.08
CA LEU A 38 2.49 4.46 12.03
C LEU A 38 3.47 5.55 12.42
N GLU A 39 4.75 5.23 12.62
CA GLU A 39 5.80 6.22 12.93
C GLU A 39 5.94 7.24 11.78
N VAL A 40 5.83 6.78 10.52
CA VAL A 40 5.82 7.65 9.34
C VAL A 40 4.54 8.49 9.28
N LEU A 41 3.37 7.89 9.53
CA LEU A 41 2.09 8.63 9.56
C LEU A 41 1.99 9.66 10.69
N GLN A 42 2.73 9.49 11.78
CA GLN A 42 2.72 10.35 12.97
C GLN A 42 3.84 11.40 12.98
N SER A 43 4.82 11.31 12.07
CA SER A 43 5.92 12.27 12.03
C SER A 43 5.44 13.60 11.47
N ASP A 44 5.62 14.69 12.23
CA ASP A 44 5.19 16.05 11.86
C ASP A 44 5.85 16.60 10.57
N GLU A 45 7.02 16.07 10.17
CA GLU A 45 7.65 16.41 8.87
C GLU A 45 6.93 15.75 7.68
N GLU A 46 6.09 14.75 7.96
CA GLU A 46 5.34 13.95 7.02
C GLU A 46 3.83 14.01 7.33
N GLU A 47 3.30 15.22 7.54
CA GLU A 47 1.99 15.63 6.96
C GLU A 47 2.02 15.55 5.41
N LYS A 48 2.79 14.61 4.84
CA LYS A 48 2.61 14.11 3.51
C LYS A 48 1.20 13.55 3.50
N ASN A 49 0.34 14.21 2.74
CA ASN A 49 -0.96 13.69 2.36
C ASN A 49 -0.74 12.34 1.66
N ILE A 50 -0.64 11.27 2.44
CA ILE A 50 -0.61 9.92 1.90
C ILE A 50 -1.99 9.69 1.32
N ASP A 51 -2.06 9.61 -0.01
CA ASP A 51 -3.32 9.45 -0.71
C ASP A 51 -3.84 8.01 -0.59
N LEU A 52 -2.91 7.06 -0.48
CA LEU A 52 -3.20 5.63 -0.44
C LEU A 52 -2.15 4.87 0.35
N ILE A 53 -2.57 3.95 1.21
CA ILE A 53 -1.70 2.99 1.90
C ILE A 53 -2.02 1.59 1.36
N LEU A 54 -1.01 0.87 0.90
CA LEU A 54 -1.11 -0.52 0.47
C LEU A 54 -0.52 -1.41 1.57
N VAL A 55 -1.35 -2.16 2.28
CA VAL A 55 -0.89 -3.06 3.34
C VAL A 55 -0.96 -4.49 2.85
N ASP A 56 0.16 -5.22 2.89
CA ASP A 56 0.14 -6.66 2.69
C ASP A 56 -0.40 -7.32 3.95
N THR A 57 -1.52 -8.02 3.80
CA THR A 57 -2.01 -8.87 4.89
C THR A 57 -2.10 -10.30 4.39
N HIS A 58 -1.64 -11.21 5.22
CA HIS A 58 -1.92 -12.63 5.06
C HIS A 58 -3.42 -12.82 5.29
N MET A 59 -4.17 -13.19 4.24
CA MET A 59 -5.62 -13.34 4.37
C MET A 59 -5.97 -14.50 5.32
N PRO A 60 -6.78 -14.26 6.38
CA PRO A 60 -7.24 -15.33 7.25
C PRO A 60 -8.16 -16.29 6.46
N GLY A 61 -7.84 -17.58 6.48
CA GLY A 61 -8.66 -18.63 5.83
C GLY A 61 -8.12 -19.15 4.48
N THR A 62 -6.96 -18.69 4.02
CA THR A 62 -6.28 -19.22 2.83
C THR A 62 -4.83 -19.51 3.19
N GLU A 63 -4.39 -20.76 3.01
CA GLU A 63 -3.16 -21.25 3.65
C GLU A 63 -1.88 -20.48 3.29
N LYS A 64 -1.80 -19.76 2.14
CA LYS A 64 -0.60 -19.00 1.71
C LYS A 64 -0.88 -17.94 0.62
N LYS A 65 -1.79 -16.98 0.85
CA LYS A 65 -2.05 -15.90 -0.12
C LYS A 65 -1.90 -14.53 0.51
N SER A 66 -0.86 -13.83 0.10
CA SER A 66 -0.59 -12.43 0.42
C SER A 66 -1.30 -11.52 -0.57
N ALA A 67 -1.87 -10.43 -0.09
CA ALA A 67 -2.61 -9.48 -0.90
C ALA A 67 -2.48 -8.06 -0.34
N PHE A 68 -2.37 -7.08 -1.24
CA PHE A 68 -2.39 -5.67 -0.85
C PHE A 68 -3.81 -5.17 -0.67
N PHE A 69 -4.03 -4.47 0.43
CA PHE A 69 -5.27 -3.79 0.77
C PHE A 69 -5.07 -2.28 0.76
N PRO A 70 -5.94 -1.52 0.10
CA PRO A 70 -5.90 -0.07 0.05
C PRO A 70 -6.55 0.51 1.31
N VAL A 71 -5.85 1.39 2.01
CA VAL A 71 -6.35 2.12 3.19
C VAL A 71 -6.17 3.61 2.95
N LYS A 72 -7.24 4.39 3.19
CA LYS A 72 -7.20 5.85 3.10
C LYS A 72 -7.03 6.43 4.52
N PRO A 73 -5.99 7.25 4.80
CA PRO A 73 -5.65 7.67 6.16
C PRO A 73 -6.72 8.53 6.86
N ASN A 74 -7.67 9.12 6.12
CA ASN A 74 -8.75 9.95 6.67
C ASN A 74 -10.17 9.36 6.51
N SER A 75 -10.29 8.11 6.06
CA SER A 75 -11.58 7.43 6.02
C SER A 75 -11.83 6.71 7.34
N LYS A 76 -12.98 6.96 7.99
CA LYS A 76 -13.49 6.02 9.00
C LYS A 76 -13.69 4.69 8.29
N ALA A 77 -12.82 3.71 8.55
CA ALA A 77 -12.87 2.39 7.96
C ALA A 77 -14.30 1.86 8.06
N LYS A 78 -15.00 1.81 6.92
CA LYS A 78 -16.28 1.13 6.81
C LYS A 78 -15.96 -0.30 6.41
N ASP A 79 -16.58 -1.27 7.07
CA ASP A 79 -16.46 -2.72 6.79
C ASP A 79 -16.61 -3.09 5.29
N SER A 80 -17.11 -2.19 4.44
CA SER A 80 -17.23 -2.36 2.99
C SER A 80 -15.93 -2.18 2.18
N GLU A 81 -14.87 -1.57 2.73
CA GLU A 81 -13.61 -1.28 2.01
C GLU A 81 -12.70 -2.52 1.85
N ILE A 82 -12.98 -3.62 2.55
CA ILE A 82 -12.20 -4.87 2.52
C ILE A 82 -12.40 -5.65 1.20
N SER A 83 -13.34 -5.22 0.35
CA SER A 83 -13.67 -5.92 -0.90
C SER A 83 -12.67 -5.69 -2.05
N ASN A 84 -11.81 -4.66 -1.96
CA ASN A 84 -10.86 -4.33 -3.01
C ASN A 84 -9.44 -4.69 -2.57
N PHE A 85 -8.86 -5.74 -3.14
CA PHE A 85 -7.51 -6.19 -2.81
C PHE A 85 -6.77 -6.65 -4.07
N LEU A 86 -5.44 -6.64 -4.01
CA LEU A 86 -4.57 -7.10 -5.08
C LEU A 86 -3.81 -8.35 -4.61
N GLU A 87 -4.22 -9.51 -5.10
CA GLU A 87 -3.61 -10.81 -4.76
C GLU A 87 -2.21 -10.98 -5.40
N LYS A 88 -1.22 -11.46 -4.64
CA LYS A 88 0.10 -11.85 -5.15
C LYS A 88 0.05 -13.24 -5.83
N PRO A 89 0.80 -13.48 -6.93
CA PRO A 89 1.67 -12.54 -7.63
C PRO A 89 0.88 -11.65 -8.61
N PHE A 90 1.23 -10.37 -8.66
CA PHE A 90 0.64 -9.39 -9.59
C PHE A 90 1.68 -8.85 -10.58
N THR A 91 1.20 -8.35 -11.71
CA THR A 91 2.04 -7.67 -12.71
C THR A 91 2.15 -6.17 -12.41
N LYS A 92 3.18 -5.51 -12.96
CA LYS A 92 3.35 -4.04 -12.90
C LYS A 92 2.09 -3.29 -13.34
N LYS A 93 1.43 -3.78 -14.40
CA LYS A 93 0.20 -3.17 -14.91
C LYS A 93 -0.95 -3.28 -13.91
N GLN A 94 -1.15 -4.46 -13.30
CA GLN A 94 -2.18 -4.65 -12.29
C GLN A 94 -1.96 -3.76 -11.07
N LEU A 95 -0.71 -3.62 -10.62
CA LEU A 95 -0.37 -2.70 -9.54
C LEU A 95 -0.73 -1.24 -9.88
N LEU A 96 -0.35 -0.78 -11.07
CA LEU A 96 -0.64 0.59 -11.51
C LEU A 96 -2.15 0.84 -11.66
N ASP A 97 -2.87 -0.09 -12.29
CA ASP A 97 -4.32 0.01 -12.45
C ASP A 97 -5.00 -0.01 -11.07
N PHE A 98 -4.53 -0.85 -10.14
CA PHE A 98 -5.04 -0.92 -8.78
C PHE A 98 -4.84 0.40 -8.02
N VAL A 99 -3.64 0.96 -8.07
CA VAL A 99 -3.34 2.26 -7.47
C VAL A 99 -4.21 3.35 -8.08
N LYS A 100 -4.28 3.45 -9.42
CA LYS A 100 -5.09 4.48 -10.11
C LYS A 100 -6.58 4.38 -9.81
N ASN A 101 -7.11 3.17 -9.63
CA ASN A 101 -8.51 2.96 -9.29
C ASN A 101 -8.86 3.29 -7.83
N ASN A 102 -7.87 3.25 -6.93
CA ASN A 102 -8.07 3.48 -5.49
C ASN A 102 -7.71 4.90 -5.01
N LEU A 103 -7.03 5.70 -5.85
CA LEU A 103 -6.69 7.10 -5.58
C LEU A 103 -7.87 8.04 -5.84
#